data_AF-A0AA37QFV1-F1
#
_entry.id   AF-A0AA37QFV1-F1
#
_cell.length_a   1.000
_cell.length_b   1.000
_cell.length_c   1.000
_cell.angle_alpha   90.00
_cell.angle_beta   90.00
_cell.angle_gamma   90.00
#
_symmetry.space_group_name_H-M   'P 1'
#
loop_
_entity.id
_entity.type
_entity.pdbx_description
1 polymer ?
#
loop_
_entity_poly.entity_id
_entity_poly.type
_entity_poly.pdbx_seq_one_letter_code
_entity_poly.pdbx_strand_id
1 'polypeptide(L)'
;MHTPPLVRRLSGWSPVRSAARRLAYGALVAGLLAPAAAPLGAQSSDRRPTVAVLPFENGALKNNAEFAPLSKGMAEMLITAMAGNPGVRVVERDRLQKLIDEQNLGSGDRVDKETAVRLGKLVGAHHMLTGSFVIDPKQRMRIVVRSVNTETSEIEYAESVMGKADDLLELVDQLGTKLNAGMKLPAMPIRLSKSTPGAPGAPAVAALATEAPKGGNQFRATMLVSRALEKQDKGDTQGAIALYKSALEEYPNFERAKTLLASAERGPAPATP
;
A
#
# COMPACT_ATOMS: atom_id res chain seq x y z
N MET A 1 -64.27 42.00 -65.93
CA MET A 1 -65.50 42.80 -65.68
C MET A 1 -66.68 41.85 -65.72
N HIS A 2 -67.66 42.07 -64.83
CA HIS A 2 -68.95 41.36 -64.67
C HIS A 2 -68.96 40.03 -63.89
N THR A 3 -69.06 40.17 -62.55
CA THR A 3 -70.07 39.49 -61.71
C THR A 3 -71.50 39.84 -62.21
N PRO A 4 -72.65 39.26 -61.75
CA PRO A 4 -72.97 38.69 -60.43
C PRO A 4 -74.07 37.55 -60.52
N PRO A 5 -75.07 37.38 -59.62
CA PRO A 5 -75.10 37.39 -58.15
C PRO A 5 -75.70 36.11 -57.50
N LEU A 6 -75.41 35.97 -56.19
CA LEU A 6 -76.26 35.69 -55.00
C LEU A 6 -77.63 34.98 -55.22
N VAL A 7 -78.09 34.10 -54.31
CA VAL A 7 -78.87 34.53 -53.13
C VAL A 7 -79.30 33.32 -52.26
N ARG A 8 -79.04 33.47 -50.94
CA ARG A 8 -79.83 33.11 -49.73
C ARG A 8 -80.38 31.69 -49.46
N ARG A 9 -80.20 31.37 -48.17
CA ARG A 9 -81.17 30.88 -47.16
C ARG A 9 -81.45 29.36 -47.18
N LEU A 10 -81.71 28.66 -46.07
CA LEU A 10 -82.24 29.06 -44.76
C LEU A 10 -82.07 27.86 -43.78
N SER A 11 -82.01 28.19 -42.49
CA SER A 11 -82.61 27.50 -41.32
C SER A 11 -82.59 25.97 -41.18
N GLY A 12 -82.09 25.53 -40.03
CA GLY A 12 -82.60 24.35 -39.34
C GLY A 12 -82.08 24.26 -37.91
N TRP A 13 -82.86 24.77 -36.96
CA TRP A 13 -82.53 24.85 -35.53
C TRP A 13 -83.28 23.74 -34.75
N SER A 14 -82.52 22.99 -33.93
CA SER A 14 -82.89 22.38 -32.63
C SER A 14 -83.79 21.12 -32.60
N PRO A 15 -84.00 20.47 -31.43
CA PRO A 15 -83.11 20.15 -30.30
C PRO A 15 -83.16 18.62 -29.97
N VAL A 16 -82.43 18.03 -29.01
CA VAL A 16 -82.92 17.74 -27.63
C VAL A 16 -82.02 16.65 -27.01
N ARG A 17 -81.45 16.94 -25.81
CA ARG A 17 -81.19 16.10 -24.61
C ARG A 17 -80.49 14.74 -24.79
N SER A 18 -79.57 14.27 -23.93
CA SER A 18 -79.19 14.60 -22.56
C SER A 18 -77.98 13.74 -22.18
N ALA A 19 -77.10 14.31 -21.34
CA ALA A 19 -76.31 13.69 -20.28
C ALA A 19 -75.80 12.24 -20.44
N ALA A 20 -74.48 12.06 -20.44
CA ALA A 20 -73.76 11.57 -19.26
C ALA A 20 -72.25 11.47 -19.55
N ARG A 21 -71.46 12.13 -18.70
CA ARG A 21 -70.00 12.02 -18.63
C ARG A 21 -69.64 10.61 -18.15
N ARG A 22 -68.72 9.91 -18.84
CA ARG A 22 -67.67 9.10 -18.20
C ARG A 22 -66.40 9.13 -19.05
N LEU A 23 -65.31 9.48 -18.38
CA LEU A 23 -63.93 9.51 -18.83
C LEU A 23 -63.45 8.10 -19.20
N ALA A 24 -62.53 7.98 -20.17
CA ALA A 24 -61.19 7.41 -19.96
C ALA A 24 -60.55 6.82 -21.24
N TYR A 25 -59.35 7.32 -21.54
CA TYR A 25 -58.13 6.61 -21.96
C TYR A 25 -58.04 5.91 -23.33
N GLY A 26 -57.02 6.34 -24.09
CA GLY A 26 -56.50 5.57 -25.23
C GLY A 26 -55.47 6.30 -26.11
N ALA A 27 -54.55 7.09 -25.55
CA ALA A 27 -53.42 7.62 -26.31
C ALA A 27 -52.28 6.58 -26.33
N LEU A 28 -52.09 5.93 -27.47
CA LEU A 28 -51.04 4.93 -27.70
C LEU A 28 -49.75 5.65 -28.10
N VAL A 29 -48.84 5.86 -27.14
CA VAL A 29 -47.51 6.43 -27.36
C VAL A 29 -46.55 5.29 -27.75
N ALA A 30 -45.97 5.39 -28.94
CA ALA A 30 -44.91 4.52 -29.42
C ALA A 30 -43.65 4.71 -28.56
N GLY A 31 -43.30 3.70 -27.75
CA GLY A 31 -42.07 3.67 -26.96
C GLY A 31 -40.86 3.29 -27.80
N LEU A 32 -40.01 4.28 -28.09
CA LEU A 32 -38.68 4.10 -28.67
C LEU A 32 -37.76 3.44 -27.63
N LEU A 33 -37.36 2.18 -27.86
CA LEU A 33 -36.41 1.48 -27.01
C LEU A 33 -34.98 1.89 -27.39
N ALA A 34 -34.42 2.87 -26.69
CA ALA A 34 -33.00 3.20 -26.78
C ALA A 34 -32.17 2.25 -25.89
N PRO A 35 -31.06 1.66 -26.37
CA PRO A 35 -30.17 0.91 -25.50
C PRO A 35 -29.43 1.89 -24.59
N ALA A 36 -29.64 1.77 -23.28
CA ALA A 36 -28.84 2.46 -22.29
C ALA A 36 -27.42 1.86 -22.33
N ALA A 37 -26.51 2.53 -23.03
CA ALA A 37 -25.08 2.29 -22.88
C ALA A 37 -24.68 2.72 -21.47
N ALA A 38 -24.59 1.76 -20.54
CA ALA A 38 -23.99 2.00 -19.25
C ALA A 38 -22.53 2.44 -19.48
N PRO A 39 -22.06 3.56 -18.89
CA PRO A 39 -20.66 3.89 -18.96
C PRO A 39 -19.90 2.77 -18.26
N LEU A 40 -19.08 2.04 -19.02
CA LEU A 40 -18.02 1.21 -18.46
C LEU A 40 -17.25 2.10 -17.50
N GLY A 41 -17.37 1.81 -16.21
CA GLY A 41 -16.67 2.54 -15.17
C GLY A 41 -15.20 2.57 -15.53
N ALA A 42 -14.69 3.76 -15.83
CA ALA A 42 -13.26 3.96 -16.00
C ALA A 42 -12.60 3.42 -14.74
N GLN A 43 -11.90 2.30 -14.85
CA GLN A 43 -11.01 1.84 -13.80
C GLN A 43 -10.03 2.99 -13.58
N SER A 44 -10.20 3.72 -12.47
CA SER A 44 -9.29 4.79 -12.09
C SER A 44 -7.91 4.17 -12.00
N SER A 45 -7.04 4.47 -12.96
CA SER A 45 -5.65 4.02 -12.89
C SER A 45 -5.07 4.56 -11.60
N ASP A 46 -4.63 3.66 -10.73
CA ASP A 46 -4.02 4.05 -9.46
C ASP A 46 -2.72 4.80 -9.76
N ARG A 47 -2.74 6.12 -9.58
CA ARG A 47 -1.62 7.02 -9.90
C ARG A 47 -0.63 7.18 -8.75
N ARG A 48 -0.80 6.43 -7.66
CA ARG A 48 0.09 6.54 -6.50
C ARG A 48 1.50 6.08 -6.87
N PRO A 49 2.56 6.82 -6.50
CA PRO A 49 3.93 6.38 -6.69
C PRO A 49 4.14 5.06 -5.96
N THR A 50 4.87 4.15 -6.59
CA THR A 50 5.17 2.82 -6.04
C THR A 50 6.61 2.77 -5.56
N VAL A 51 6.80 2.36 -4.31
CA VAL A 51 8.11 2.24 -3.66
C VAL A 51 8.42 0.77 -3.37
N ALA A 52 9.64 0.37 -3.70
CA ALA A 52 10.21 -0.93 -3.31
C ALA A 52 11.41 -0.71 -2.39
N VAL A 53 11.62 -1.61 -1.44
CA VAL A 53 12.73 -1.53 -0.48
C VAL A 53 13.52 -2.82 -0.55
N LEU A 54 14.81 -2.71 -0.90
CA LEU A 54 15.72 -3.84 -0.89
C LEU A 54 16.23 -4.17 0.51
N PRO A 55 16.65 -5.42 0.77
CA PRO A 55 17.40 -5.75 1.98
C PRO A 55 18.60 -4.81 2.17
N PHE A 56 18.85 -4.40 3.41
CA PHE A 56 19.91 -3.45 3.71
C PHE A 56 21.26 -4.14 3.77
N GLU A 57 22.32 -3.47 3.33
CA GLU A 57 23.68 -3.97 3.53
C GLU A 57 24.07 -3.88 5.01
N ASN A 58 24.58 -5.00 5.54
CA ASN A 58 25.06 -5.09 6.92
C ASN A 58 26.54 -4.67 7.02
N GLY A 59 26.77 -3.46 7.51
CA GLY A 59 28.10 -2.90 7.78
C GLY A 59 28.49 -2.94 9.26
N ALA A 60 27.94 -3.85 10.08
CA ALA A 60 28.30 -3.95 11.49
C ALA A 60 29.81 -4.19 11.69
N LEU A 61 30.44 -3.39 12.55
CA LEU A 61 31.89 -3.42 12.79
C LEU A 61 32.32 -4.58 13.70
N LYS A 62 31.36 -5.18 14.43
CA LYS A 62 31.54 -6.35 15.29
C LYS A 62 30.29 -7.23 15.18
N ASN A 63 30.45 -8.54 15.41
CA ASN A 63 29.38 -9.54 15.36
C ASN A 63 28.57 -9.48 14.04
N ASN A 64 29.23 -9.28 12.90
CA ASN A 64 28.57 -9.08 11.61
C ASN A 64 27.56 -10.21 11.29
N ALA A 65 27.95 -11.47 11.49
CA ALA A 65 27.05 -12.62 11.31
C ALA A 65 25.81 -12.60 12.22
N GLU A 66 25.94 -12.08 13.44
CA GLU A 66 24.81 -11.95 14.37
C GLU A 66 23.78 -10.93 13.86
N PHE A 67 24.24 -9.86 13.23
CA PHE A 67 23.43 -8.80 12.64
C PHE A 67 23.01 -9.07 11.19
N ALA A 68 23.48 -10.14 10.54
CA ALA A 68 23.10 -10.45 9.16
C ALA A 68 21.57 -10.51 8.94
N PRO A 69 20.76 -11.10 9.83
CA PRO A 69 19.30 -11.09 9.68
C PRO A 69 18.70 -9.69 9.65
N LEU A 70 19.32 -8.73 10.35
CA LEU A 70 18.83 -7.36 10.44
C LEU A 70 18.72 -6.69 9.07
N SER A 71 19.48 -7.15 8.07
CA SER A 71 19.32 -6.74 6.67
C SER A 71 17.86 -6.78 6.20
N LYS A 72 17.20 -7.93 6.40
CA LYS A 72 15.80 -8.15 6.01
C LYS A 72 14.83 -7.47 6.97
N GLY A 73 15.15 -7.45 8.26
CA GLY A 73 14.35 -6.75 9.27
C GLY A 73 14.25 -5.24 9.02
N MET A 74 15.37 -4.59 8.67
CA MET A 74 15.40 -3.17 8.35
C MET A 74 14.51 -2.82 7.16
N ALA A 75 14.57 -3.62 6.10
CA ALA A 75 13.71 -3.47 4.94
C ALA A 75 12.23 -3.63 5.33
N GLU A 76 11.90 -4.66 6.12
CA GLU A 76 10.55 -4.92 6.59
C GLU A 76 9.97 -3.78 7.44
N MET A 77 10.78 -3.21 8.33
CA MET A 77 10.37 -2.07 9.15
C MET A 77 10.16 -0.82 8.30
N LEU A 78 11.05 -0.54 7.35
CA LEU A 78 10.89 0.61 6.47
C LEU A 78 9.68 0.46 5.54
N ILE A 79 9.44 -0.74 5.00
CA ILE A 79 8.22 -1.08 4.25
C ILE A 79 6.99 -0.77 5.11
N THR A 80 7.01 -1.17 6.39
CA THR A 80 5.89 -0.91 7.32
C THR A 80 5.68 0.58 7.56
N ALA A 81 6.75 1.34 7.84
CA ALA A 81 6.69 2.78 8.05
C ALA A 81 6.13 3.51 6.81
N MET A 82 6.57 3.11 5.61
CA MET A 82 6.09 3.70 4.35
C MET A 82 4.66 3.30 4.01
N ALA A 83 4.25 2.06 4.33
CA ALA A 83 2.89 1.58 4.12
C ALA A 83 1.86 2.33 4.99
N GLY A 84 2.31 3.01 6.05
CA GLY A 84 1.50 3.96 6.81
C GLY A 84 1.01 5.15 5.98
N ASN A 85 1.58 5.41 4.80
CA ASN A 85 1.12 6.43 3.86
C ASN A 85 0.14 5.85 2.82
N PRO A 86 -1.18 6.12 2.90
CA PRO A 86 -2.16 5.64 1.92
C PRO A 86 -1.98 6.24 0.52
N GLY A 87 -1.24 7.34 0.40
CA GLY A 87 -0.90 7.99 -0.88
C GLY A 87 0.23 7.32 -1.64
N VAL A 88 0.89 6.30 -1.06
CA VAL A 88 2.01 5.57 -1.66
C VAL A 88 1.65 4.10 -1.76
N ARG A 89 2.05 3.45 -2.86
CA ARG A 89 2.02 1.98 -2.94
C ARG A 89 3.37 1.45 -2.50
N VAL A 90 3.36 0.47 -1.60
CA VAL A 90 4.60 -0.19 -1.18
C VAL A 90 4.59 -1.62 -1.69
N VAL A 91 5.69 -2.03 -2.32
CA VAL A 91 5.87 -3.41 -2.78
C VAL A 91 6.10 -4.31 -1.57
N GLU A 92 5.34 -5.40 -1.50
CA GLU A 92 5.51 -6.40 -0.44
C GLU A 92 6.89 -7.06 -0.52
N ARG A 93 7.48 -7.30 0.65
CA ARG A 93 8.80 -7.92 0.82
C ARG A 93 8.91 -9.26 0.09
N ASP A 94 7.90 -10.11 0.21
CA ASP A 94 7.86 -11.46 -0.39
C ASP A 94 7.99 -11.42 -1.91
N ARG A 95 7.42 -10.39 -2.55
CA ARG A 95 7.47 -10.22 -4.00
C ARG A 95 8.89 -9.87 -4.45
N LEU A 96 9.60 -9.02 -3.71
CA LEU A 96 10.99 -8.70 -3.99
C LEU A 96 11.92 -9.88 -3.69
N GLN A 97 11.70 -10.59 -2.58
CA GLN A 97 12.51 -11.74 -2.22
C GLN A 97 12.44 -12.83 -3.29
N LYS A 98 11.25 -13.16 -3.80
CA LYS A 98 11.09 -14.12 -4.91
C LYS A 98 11.90 -13.74 -6.14
N LEU A 99 11.89 -12.46 -6.53
CA LEU A 99 12.65 -12.00 -7.68
C LEU A 99 14.17 -12.05 -7.44
N ILE A 100 14.61 -11.75 -6.22
CA ILE A 100 16.02 -11.89 -5.82
C ILE A 100 16.46 -13.35 -5.95
N ASP A 101 15.65 -14.27 -5.42
CA ASP A 101 15.90 -15.71 -5.48
C ASP A 101 15.92 -16.23 -6.93
N GLU A 102 14.96 -15.81 -7.76
CA GLU A 102 14.89 -16.16 -9.20
C GLU A 102 16.08 -15.65 -10.01
N GLN A 103 16.61 -14.47 -9.67
CA GLN A 103 17.80 -13.92 -10.33
C GLN A 103 19.12 -14.50 -9.77
N ASN A 104 19.05 -15.47 -8.84
CA ASN A 104 20.20 -16.01 -8.11
C ASN A 104 21.07 -14.92 -7.47
N LEU A 105 20.45 -13.83 -7.02
CA LEU A 105 21.14 -12.77 -6.30
C LEU A 105 21.26 -13.22 -4.84
N GLY A 106 22.48 -13.37 -4.33
CA GLY A 106 22.71 -13.84 -2.97
C GLY A 106 22.10 -12.90 -1.92
N SER A 107 21.58 -13.47 -0.82
CA SER A 107 21.19 -12.71 0.38
C SER A 107 22.44 -12.14 1.06
N GLY A 108 22.98 -11.03 0.55
CA GLY A 108 24.21 -10.42 1.05
C GLY A 108 25.13 -9.87 -0.03
N ASP A 109 24.87 -10.18 -1.31
CA ASP A 109 25.53 -9.48 -2.39
C ASP A 109 25.03 -8.04 -2.42
N ARG A 110 25.98 -7.10 -2.37
CA ARG A 110 25.71 -5.69 -2.55
C ARG A 110 24.98 -5.51 -3.87
N VAL A 111 23.68 -5.22 -3.81
CA VAL A 111 22.85 -4.97 -4.98
C VAL A 111 23.30 -3.64 -5.57
N ASP A 112 23.95 -3.71 -6.73
CA ASP A 112 24.35 -2.50 -7.44
C ASP A 112 23.12 -1.74 -7.95
N LYS A 113 23.38 -0.52 -8.41
CA LYS A 113 22.33 0.41 -8.82
C LYS A 113 21.58 -0.12 -10.05
N GLU A 114 22.31 -0.74 -10.97
CA GLU A 114 21.81 -1.32 -12.21
C GLU A 114 20.82 -2.46 -11.91
N THR A 115 21.17 -3.34 -10.99
CA THR A 115 20.33 -4.44 -10.52
C THR A 115 19.11 -3.92 -9.76
N ALA A 116 19.29 -2.91 -8.90
CA ALA A 116 18.18 -2.27 -8.19
C ALA A 116 17.15 -1.67 -9.16
N VAL A 117 17.60 -0.97 -10.21
CA VAL A 117 16.73 -0.44 -11.27
C VAL A 117 16.00 -1.56 -12.00
N ARG A 118 16.72 -2.63 -12.38
CA ARG A 118 16.12 -3.79 -13.07
C ARG A 118 15.04 -4.46 -12.23
N LEU A 119 15.32 -4.76 -10.96
CA LEU A 119 14.35 -5.33 -10.02
C LEU A 119 13.15 -4.38 -9.83
N GLY A 120 13.41 -3.07 -9.72
CA GLY A 120 12.38 -2.04 -9.59
C GLY A 120 11.40 -2.04 -10.76
N LYS A 121 11.91 -2.13 -12.00
CA LYS A 121 11.08 -2.27 -13.21
C LYS A 121 10.22 -3.53 -13.20
N LEU A 122 10.76 -4.66 -12.74
CA LEU A 122 10.01 -5.92 -12.65
C LEU A 122 8.84 -5.86 -11.66
N VAL A 123 9.01 -5.16 -10.53
CA VAL A 123 7.93 -4.98 -9.54
C VAL A 123 7.00 -3.81 -9.83
N GLY A 124 7.32 -2.97 -10.82
CA GLY A 124 6.59 -1.73 -11.13
C GLY A 124 6.82 -0.63 -10.09
N ALA A 125 7.97 -0.64 -9.42
CA ALA A 125 8.37 0.43 -8.52
C ALA A 125 8.89 1.62 -9.31
N HIS A 126 8.46 2.82 -8.93
CA HIS A 126 8.99 4.09 -9.44
C HIS A 126 10.25 4.47 -8.66
N HIS A 127 10.26 4.17 -7.36
CA HIS A 127 11.34 4.47 -6.43
C HIS A 127 11.87 3.16 -5.82
N MET A 128 13.15 2.89 -6.01
CA MET A 128 13.84 1.75 -5.40
C MET A 128 14.72 2.24 -4.26
N LEU A 129 14.39 1.86 -3.03
CA LEU A 129 15.17 2.19 -1.85
C LEU A 129 16.26 1.13 -1.65
N THR A 130 17.51 1.57 -1.72
CA THR A 130 18.69 0.82 -1.28
C THR A 130 19.21 1.42 0.01
N GLY A 131 19.82 0.61 0.87
CA GLY A 131 20.31 1.12 2.13
C GLY A 131 21.38 0.26 2.75
N SER A 132 22.05 0.82 3.74
CA SER A 132 23.01 0.14 4.57
C SER A 132 22.91 0.61 6.00
N PHE A 133 23.35 -0.23 6.93
CA PHE A 133 23.51 0.18 8.31
C PHE A 133 24.91 -0.16 8.83
N VAL A 134 25.41 0.66 9.75
CA VAL A 134 26.65 0.42 10.47
C VAL A 134 26.35 0.47 11.95
N ILE A 135 26.66 -0.60 12.66
CA ILE A 135 26.61 -0.66 14.13
C ILE A 135 28.04 -0.70 14.65
N ASP A 136 28.38 0.24 15.53
CA ASP A 136 29.68 0.29 16.18
C ASP A 136 29.70 -0.56 17.47
N PRO A 137 30.89 -0.87 18.03
CA PRO A 137 30.99 -1.63 19.27
C PRO A 137 30.32 -0.99 20.49
N LYS A 138 29.95 0.30 20.41
CA LYS A 138 29.24 1.05 21.46
C LYS A 138 27.72 1.07 21.23
N GLN A 139 27.21 0.20 20.35
CA GLN A 139 25.78 0.10 20.01
C GLN A 139 25.20 1.39 19.43
N ARG A 140 26.04 2.22 18.78
CA ARG A 140 25.55 3.32 17.95
C ARG A 140 25.34 2.82 16.54
N MET A 141 24.18 3.15 15.99
CA MET A 141 23.76 2.76 14.67
C MET A 141 23.70 3.98 13.77
N ARG A 142 24.20 3.84 12.55
CA ARG A 142 23.95 4.77 11.45
C ARG A 142 23.23 4.00 10.36
N ILE A 143 22.12 4.55 9.89
CA ILE A 143 21.36 4.01 8.77
C ILE A 143 21.47 5.02 7.62
N VAL A 144 21.75 4.53 6.41
CA VAL A 144 21.80 5.33 5.19
C VAL A 144 20.84 4.71 4.19
N VAL A 145 20.01 5.54 3.57
CA VAL A 145 19.11 5.11 2.49
C VAL A 145 19.29 6.01 1.28
N ARG A 146 19.19 5.41 0.09
CA ARG A 146 19.20 6.09 -1.19
C ARG A 146 17.95 5.66 -1.95
N SER A 147 17.23 6.64 -2.49
CA SER A 147 16.17 6.39 -3.46
C SER A 147 16.75 6.47 -4.86
N VAL A 148 16.56 5.41 -5.63
CA VAL A 148 16.90 5.34 -7.05
C VAL A 148 15.62 5.39 -7.85
N ASN A 149 15.51 6.38 -8.73
CA ASN A 149 14.42 6.45 -9.70
C ASN A 149 14.62 5.35 -10.76
N THR A 150 13.64 4.48 -10.94
CA THR A 150 13.78 3.32 -11.83
C THR A 150 13.66 3.68 -13.32
N GLU A 151 13.11 4.84 -13.64
CA GLU A 151 13.01 5.35 -15.01
C GLU A 151 14.31 6.02 -15.44
N THR A 152 14.81 6.98 -14.65
CA THR A 152 16.02 7.74 -14.98
C THR A 152 17.30 7.03 -14.55
N SER A 153 17.19 6.03 -13.69
CA SER A 153 18.34 5.38 -13.05
C SER A 153 19.22 6.40 -12.32
N GLU A 154 18.64 7.40 -11.66
CA GLU A 154 19.37 8.41 -10.87
C GLU A 154 19.08 8.27 -9.37
N ILE A 155 20.05 8.65 -8.53
CA ILE A 155 19.80 8.79 -7.10
C ILE A 155 19.09 10.12 -6.90
N GLU A 156 17.79 10.10 -6.68
CA GLU A 156 16.98 11.32 -6.54
C GLU A 156 16.97 11.86 -5.11
N TYR A 157 17.23 11.00 -4.12
CA TYR A 157 17.30 11.38 -2.72
C TYR A 157 18.21 10.44 -1.93
N ALA A 158 18.90 10.97 -0.92
CA ALA A 158 19.67 10.18 0.01
C ALA A 158 19.58 10.79 1.41
N GLU A 159 19.46 9.96 2.44
CA GLU A 159 19.27 10.39 3.81
C GLU A 159 20.04 9.50 4.77
N SER A 160 20.41 10.06 5.93
CA SER A 160 20.98 9.27 7.02
C SER A 160 20.39 9.68 8.36
N VAL A 161 20.19 8.67 9.21
CA VAL A 161 19.84 8.83 10.62
C VAL A 161 20.87 8.10 11.47
N MET A 162 21.10 8.61 12.67
CA MET A 162 22.07 8.05 13.61
C MET A 162 21.50 8.12 15.02
N GLY A 163 21.68 7.04 15.78
CA GLY A 163 21.21 6.94 17.16
C GLY A 163 21.74 5.69 17.84
N LYS A 164 21.09 5.29 18.94
CA LYS A 164 21.38 4.00 19.59
C LYS A 164 20.61 2.89 18.88
N ALA A 165 21.18 1.67 18.87
CA ALA A 165 20.51 0.51 18.31
C ALA A 165 19.19 0.19 19.04
N ASP A 166 19.09 0.47 20.35
CA ASP A 166 17.86 0.27 21.12
C ASP A 166 16.70 1.16 20.65
N ASP A 167 17.00 2.32 20.05
CA ASP A 167 16.01 3.29 19.55
C ASP A 167 15.63 3.00 18.08
N LEU A 168 15.82 1.76 17.60
CA LEU A 168 15.74 1.42 16.18
C LEU A 168 14.39 1.78 15.54
N LEU A 169 13.26 1.55 16.23
CA LEU A 169 11.94 1.90 15.67
C LEU A 169 11.82 3.41 15.44
N GLU A 170 12.27 4.21 16.41
CA GLU A 170 12.26 5.67 16.28
C GLU A 170 13.14 6.14 15.12
N LEU A 171 14.33 5.52 14.94
CA LEU A 171 15.21 5.81 13.81
C LEU A 171 14.55 5.47 12.47
N VAL A 172 13.83 4.35 12.38
CA VAL A 172 13.11 3.97 11.16
C VAL A 172 11.93 4.90 10.87
N ASP A 173 11.18 5.32 11.90
CA ASP A 173 10.06 6.26 11.73
C ASP A 173 10.54 7.64 11.27
N GLN A 174 11.65 8.13 11.86
CA GLN A 174 12.31 9.36 11.43
C GLN A 174 12.78 9.25 9.97
N LEU A 175 13.38 8.13 9.62
CA LEU A 175 13.85 7.87 8.26
C LEU A 175 12.68 7.81 7.28
N GLY A 176 11.60 7.11 7.59
CA GLY A 176 10.38 7.06 6.78
C GLY A 176 9.77 8.44 6.53
N THR A 177 9.72 9.28 7.57
CA THR A 177 9.23 10.66 7.47
C THR A 177 10.12 11.52 6.56
N LYS A 178 11.44 11.47 6.77
CA LYS A 178 12.42 12.21 5.96
C LYS A 178 12.41 11.76 4.50
N LEU A 179 12.33 10.45 4.27
CA LEU A 179 12.21 9.87 2.94
C LEU A 179 10.92 10.31 2.24
N ASN A 180 9.77 10.29 2.92
CA ASN A 180 8.51 10.74 2.35
C ASN A 180 8.57 12.21 1.92
N ALA A 181 9.15 13.07 2.76
CA ALA A 181 9.33 14.49 2.45
C ALA A 181 10.35 14.73 1.34
N GLY A 182 11.53 14.09 1.43
CA GLY A 182 12.64 14.28 0.50
C GLY A 182 12.36 13.79 -0.91
N MET A 183 11.65 12.66 -1.03
CA MET A 183 11.16 12.13 -2.31
C MET A 183 9.90 12.86 -2.81
N LYS A 184 9.39 13.85 -2.07
CA LYS A 184 8.17 14.62 -2.41
C LYS A 184 6.96 13.71 -2.65
N LEU A 185 6.86 12.62 -1.89
CA LEU A 185 5.72 11.72 -1.94
C LEU A 185 4.47 12.41 -1.36
N PRO A 186 3.26 11.94 -1.71
CA PRO A 186 2.03 12.46 -1.12
C PRO A 186 2.12 12.55 0.40
N ALA A 187 1.57 13.61 0.99
CA ALA A 187 1.66 13.81 2.43
C ALA A 187 1.01 12.64 3.19
N MET A 188 1.70 12.15 4.22
CA MET A 188 1.08 11.24 5.17
C MET A 188 -0.08 11.97 5.86
N PRO A 189 -1.28 11.36 5.98
CA PRO A 189 -2.36 11.98 6.72
C PRO A 189 -1.92 12.20 8.16
N ILE A 190 -1.97 13.44 8.64
CA ILE A 190 -1.79 13.76 10.05
C ILE A 190 -2.91 13.05 10.81
N ARG A 191 -2.59 11.97 11.52
CA ARG A 191 -3.54 11.35 12.43
C ARG A 191 -3.71 12.29 13.63
N LEU A 192 -4.68 13.20 13.57
CA LEU A 192 -5.22 13.79 14.80
C LEU A 192 -5.73 12.62 15.64
N SER A 193 -5.07 12.37 16.76
CA SER A 193 -5.47 11.40 17.78
C SER A 193 -6.86 11.74 18.31
N LYS A 194 -7.91 11.25 17.63
CA LYS A 194 -9.25 11.03 18.18
C LYS A 194 -9.81 9.78 17.53
N SER A 195 -10.04 8.79 18.38
CA SER A 195 -10.71 7.53 18.14
C SER A 195 -12.05 7.71 17.42
N THR A 196 -12.27 6.95 16.35
CA THR A 196 -13.60 6.51 15.95
C THR A 196 -13.48 5.07 15.44
N PRO A 197 -14.22 4.11 16.03
CA PRO A 197 -14.26 2.73 15.54
C PRO A 197 -15.18 2.64 14.31
N GLY A 198 -14.73 1.92 13.28
CA GLY A 198 -15.61 1.36 12.25
C GLY A 198 -15.49 1.95 10.85
N ALA A 199 -14.60 1.37 10.04
CA ALA A 199 -14.78 1.30 8.59
C ALA A 199 -14.21 -0.05 8.10
N PRO A 200 -15.01 -0.93 7.49
CA PRO A 200 -14.53 -2.19 6.93
C PRO A 200 -13.94 -1.96 5.53
N GLY A 201 -12.68 -2.38 5.31
CA GLY A 201 -12.12 -2.51 3.95
C GLY A 201 -10.73 -1.95 3.67
N ALA A 202 -10.02 -1.35 4.63
CA ALA A 202 -8.60 -1.01 4.46
C ALA A 202 -7.71 -2.14 5.01
N PRO A 203 -6.56 -2.48 4.37
CA PRO A 203 -5.59 -3.38 4.96
C PRO A 203 -5.19 -2.84 6.34
N ALA A 204 -4.98 -3.75 7.29
CA ALA A 204 -4.74 -3.49 8.71
C ALA A 204 -3.38 -2.80 8.98
N VAL A 205 -3.16 -1.60 8.43
CA VAL A 205 -2.08 -0.67 8.76
C VAL A 205 -2.57 0.44 9.70
N ALA A 206 -3.71 0.23 10.37
CA ALA A 206 -4.43 1.24 11.12
C ALA A 206 -3.98 1.43 12.59
N ALA A 207 -2.87 0.83 13.03
CA ALA A 207 -2.40 0.99 14.41
C ALA A 207 -0.88 1.19 14.47
N LEU A 208 -0.41 2.41 14.18
CA LEU A 208 1.00 2.81 14.42
C LEU A 208 1.11 4.08 15.29
N ALA A 209 0.09 4.38 16.09
CA ALA A 209 0.13 5.54 16.99
C ALA A 209 -0.58 5.28 18.33
N THR A 210 -0.42 4.09 18.89
CA THR A 210 -0.61 3.90 20.34
C THR A 210 0.76 4.00 20.97
N GLU A 211 0.92 4.99 21.85
CA GLU A 211 2.08 5.28 22.69
C GLU A 211 2.96 4.04 22.92
N ALA A 212 4.24 4.15 22.54
CA ALA A 212 5.23 3.10 22.81
C ALA A 212 5.24 2.82 24.32
N PRO A 213 4.84 1.62 24.78
CA PRO A 213 5.03 1.29 26.18
C PRO A 213 6.53 1.23 26.43
N LYS A 214 6.99 1.99 27.43
CA LYS A 214 8.33 1.79 28.00
C LYS A 214 8.35 0.41 28.66
N GLY A 215 8.68 -0.63 27.91
CA GLY A 215 8.66 -1.99 28.40
C GLY A 215 8.82 -3.01 27.27
N GLY A 216 10.06 -3.24 26.86
CA GLY A 216 10.43 -4.26 25.89
C GLY A 216 11.71 -3.89 25.13
N ASN A 217 12.59 -4.86 24.88
CA ASN A 217 13.79 -4.60 24.08
C ASN A 217 13.41 -4.62 22.59
N GLN A 218 13.05 -3.45 22.07
CA GLN A 218 12.63 -3.21 20.68
C GLN A 218 13.64 -3.74 19.66
N PHE A 219 14.92 -3.51 19.89
CA PHE A 219 15.99 -3.98 19.04
C PHE A 219 16.04 -5.52 19.02
N ARG A 220 15.95 -6.16 20.18
CA ARG A 220 15.94 -7.62 20.30
C ARG A 220 14.71 -8.25 19.63
N ALA A 221 13.52 -7.66 19.82
CA ALA A 221 12.31 -8.10 19.13
C ALA A 221 12.48 -8.01 17.60
N THR A 222 13.09 -6.94 17.11
CA THR A 222 13.42 -6.78 15.68
C THR A 222 14.39 -7.83 15.20
N MET A 223 15.44 -8.14 15.97
CA MET A 223 16.39 -9.21 15.64
C MET A 223 15.69 -10.57 15.54
N LEU A 224 14.68 -10.84 16.39
CA LEU A 224 13.89 -12.07 16.32
C LEU A 224 13.01 -12.12 15.07
N VAL A 225 12.30 -11.03 14.73
CA VAL A 225 11.54 -10.91 13.47
C VAL A 225 12.45 -11.10 12.26
N SER A 226 13.63 -10.49 12.29
CA SER A 226 14.63 -10.59 11.23
C SER A 226 15.06 -12.04 10.96
N ARG A 227 15.36 -12.78 12.03
CA ARG A 227 15.68 -14.22 11.95
C ARG A 227 14.47 -15.05 11.51
N ALA A 228 13.26 -14.68 11.93
CA ALA A 228 12.03 -15.35 11.52
C ALA A 228 11.81 -15.24 10.01
N LEU A 229 12.04 -14.05 9.44
CA LEU A 229 11.96 -13.82 8.00
C LEU A 229 12.98 -14.68 7.23
N GLU A 230 14.22 -14.79 7.72
CA GLU A 230 15.21 -15.70 7.13
C GLU A 230 14.77 -17.17 7.17
N LYS A 231 14.17 -17.60 8.28
CA LYS A 231 13.63 -18.96 8.41
C LYS A 231 12.50 -19.19 7.41
N GLN A 232 11.58 -18.24 7.29
CA GLN A 232 10.49 -18.29 6.33
C GLN A 232 10.99 -18.38 4.89
N ASP A 233 12.00 -17.59 4.53
CA ASP A 233 12.59 -17.62 3.18
C ASP A 233 13.29 -18.94 2.88
N LYS A 234 13.82 -19.61 3.91
CA LYS A 234 14.39 -20.97 3.82
C LYS A 234 13.33 -22.08 3.83
N GLY A 235 12.03 -21.73 3.89
CA GLY A 235 10.93 -22.68 3.99
C GLY A 235 10.70 -23.27 5.39
N ASP A 236 11.44 -22.81 6.41
CA ASP A 236 11.27 -23.21 7.81
C ASP A 236 10.17 -22.36 8.47
N THR A 237 8.92 -22.64 8.10
CA THR A 237 7.74 -21.92 8.61
C THR A 237 7.56 -22.09 10.12
N GLN A 238 7.84 -23.30 10.65
CA GLN A 238 7.70 -23.55 12.09
C GLN A 238 8.74 -22.77 12.91
N GLY A 239 9.99 -22.76 12.45
CA GLY A 239 11.04 -21.94 13.05
C GLY A 239 10.72 -20.44 13.00
N ALA A 240 10.14 -19.96 11.90
CA ALA A 240 9.68 -18.58 11.78
C ALA A 240 8.57 -18.25 12.78
N ILE A 241 7.53 -19.09 12.90
CA ILE A 241 6.43 -18.92 13.86
C ILE A 241 6.95 -18.84 15.29
N ALA A 242 7.88 -19.72 15.67
CA ALA A 242 8.47 -19.70 17.02
C ALA A 242 9.19 -18.37 17.30
N LEU A 243 9.99 -17.89 16.34
CA LEU A 243 10.70 -16.62 16.48
C LEU A 243 9.78 -15.40 16.51
N TYR A 244 8.68 -15.40 15.75
CA TYR A 244 7.67 -14.34 15.85
C TYR A 244 7.00 -14.31 17.22
N LYS A 245 6.70 -15.47 17.81
CA LYS A 245 6.15 -15.56 19.18
C LYS A 245 7.14 -14.99 20.19
N SER A 246 8.41 -15.38 20.13
CA SER A 246 9.45 -14.80 20.99
C SER A 246 9.63 -13.29 20.78
N ALA A 247 9.48 -12.78 19.55
CA ALA A 247 9.53 -11.33 19.31
C ALA A 247 8.41 -10.59 20.03
N LEU A 248 7.21 -11.18 20.09
CA LEU A 248 6.05 -10.63 20.80
C LEU A 248 6.16 -10.78 22.33
N GLU A 249 6.93 -11.74 22.82
CA GLU A 249 7.29 -11.79 24.25
C GLU A 249 8.24 -10.64 24.63
N GLU A 250 9.21 -10.33 23.78
CA GLU A 250 10.15 -9.22 23.99
C GLU A 250 9.50 -7.83 23.81
N TYR A 251 8.57 -7.72 22.85
CA TYR A 251 7.83 -6.49 22.57
C TYR A 251 6.38 -6.78 22.16
N PRO A 252 5.43 -6.86 23.12
CA PRO A 252 4.04 -7.26 22.86
C PRO A 252 3.27 -6.35 21.90
N ASN A 253 3.67 -5.08 21.78
CA ASN A 253 3.02 -4.11 20.90
C ASN A 253 3.65 -4.04 19.51
N PHE A 254 4.42 -5.05 19.10
CA PHE A 254 4.96 -5.12 17.75
C PHE A 254 3.88 -5.54 16.73
N GLU A 255 3.06 -4.58 16.29
CA GLU A 255 1.93 -4.83 15.37
C GLU A 255 2.34 -5.56 14.09
N ARG A 256 3.51 -5.21 13.53
CA ARG A 256 4.00 -5.90 12.33
C ARG A 256 4.33 -7.37 12.59
N ALA A 257 4.93 -7.70 13.73
CA ALA A 257 5.22 -9.08 14.11
C ALA A 257 3.92 -9.89 14.31
N LYS A 258 2.85 -9.29 14.88
CA LYS A 258 1.53 -9.92 14.97
C LYS A 258 0.97 -10.27 13.60
N THR A 259 1.08 -9.34 12.65
CA THR A 259 0.62 -9.53 11.27
C THR A 259 1.40 -10.65 10.57
N LEU A 260 2.72 -10.65 10.69
CA LEU A 260 3.59 -11.67 10.10
C LEU A 260 3.34 -13.06 10.69
N LEU A 261 3.15 -13.14 12.01
CA LEU A 261 2.75 -14.37 12.69
C LEU A 261 1.43 -14.91 12.13
N ALA A 262 0.41 -14.06 12.05
CA ALA A 262 -0.90 -14.44 11.53
C ALA A 262 -0.85 -14.86 10.04
N SER A 263 0.04 -14.29 9.23
CA SER A 263 0.28 -14.80 7.86
C SER A 263 0.99 -16.14 7.87
N ALA A 264 2.02 -16.33 8.70
CA ALA A 264 2.78 -17.57 8.77
C ALA A 264 1.93 -18.76 9.26
N GLU A 265 1.05 -18.52 10.24
CA GLU A 265 0.13 -19.55 10.77
C GLU A 265 -0.97 -19.94 9.79
N ARG A 266 -1.40 -19.02 8.90
CA ARG A 266 -2.37 -19.32 7.84
C ARG A 266 -1.80 -20.16 6.71
N GLY A 267 -0.47 -20.24 6.58
CA GLY A 267 0.20 -20.88 5.46
C GLY A 267 0.10 -20.06 4.16
N PRO A 268 0.76 -20.50 3.08
CA PRO A 268 0.68 -19.82 1.79
C PRO A 268 -0.78 -19.81 1.32
N ALA A 269 -1.27 -18.63 0.90
CA ALA A 269 -2.56 -18.55 0.26
C ALA A 269 -2.60 -19.52 -0.94
N PRO A 270 -3.70 -20.26 -1.16
CA PRO A 270 -3.82 -21.12 -2.32
C PRO A 270 -3.58 -20.28 -3.58
N ALA A 271 -2.73 -20.77 -4.48
CA ALA A 271 -2.50 -20.12 -5.76
C ALA A 271 -3.86 -19.95 -6.44
N THR A 272 -4.31 -18.70 -6.59
CA THR A 272 -5.46 -18.42 -7.45
C THR A 272 -5.11 -18.90 -8.86
N PRO A 273 -5.97 -19.73 -9.47
CA PRO A 273 -5.71 -20.31 -10.79
C PRO A 273 -5.59 -19.27 -11.90
#